data_AF-A0A1C4WZZ1-F1
#
_entry.id   AF-A0A1C4WZZ1-F1
#
_cell.length_a   1.000
_cell.length_b   1.000
_cell.length_c   1.000
_cell.angle_alpha   90.00
_cell.angle_beta   90.00
_cell.angle_gamma   90.00
#
_symmetry.space_group_name_H-M   'P 1'
#
loop_
_entity.id
_entity.type
_entity.pdbx_description
1 polymer ?
#
loop_
_entity_poly.entity_id
_entity_poly.type
_entity_poly.pdbx_seq_one_letter_code
_entity_poly.pdbx_strand_id
1 'polypeptide(L)'
;MGDLDEAASVFTGVRPRLFGIAYRMLGSASEADGLLQDVWLRWQATDRSVVDNPGAFLATTTTRLAIDELRSARARRETYVGPWLRSRSTPARTRSWVPSAGRRWNSRS
;
A
#
# COMPACT_ATOMS: atom_id res chain seq x y z
N MET A 1 -20.04 -16.44 -17.74
CA MET A 1 -20.12 -14.98 -17.81
C MET A 1 -20.96 -14.39 -16.67
N GLY A 2 -22.06 -15.00 -16.22
CA GLY A 2 -22.99 -14.34 -15.28
C GLY A 2 -22.59 -14.24 -13.80
N ASP A 3 -21.68 -15.09 -13.31
CA ASP A 3 -21.35 -15.12 -11.87
C ASP A 3 -20.66 -13.82 -11.40
N LEU A 4 -19.65 -13.32 -12.13
CA LEU A 4 -18.98 -12.06 -11.74
C LEU A 4 -19.88 -10.83 -11.93
N ASP A 5 -20.77 -10.84 -12.92
CA ASP A 5 -21.73 -9.75 -13.15
C ASP A 5 -22.73 -9.65 -11.99
N GLU A 6 -23.20 -10.79 -11.46
CA GLU A 6 -24.03 -10.83 -10.26
C GLU A 6 -23.28 -10.30 -9.03
N ALA A 7 -22.01 -10.70 -8.84
CA ALA A 7 -21.17 -10.15 -7.79
C ALA A 7 -21.04 -8.63 -7.90
N ALA A 8 -20.82 -8.12 -9.11
CA ALA A 8 -20.66 -6.70 -9.39
C ALA A 8 -21.96 -5.93 -9.09
N SER A 9 -23.11 -6.49 -9.46
CA SER A 9 -24.42 -5.92 -9.16
C SER A 9 -24.65 -5.80 -7.65
N VAL A 10 -24.42 -6.89 -6.91
CA VAL A 10 -24.54 -6.92 -5.44
C VAL A 10 -23.60 -5.90 -4.80
N PHE A 11 -22.33 -5.90 -5.19
CA PHE A 11 -21.32 -4.99 -4.63
C PHE A 11 -21.66 -3.53 -4.91
N THR A 12 -22.01 -3.20 -6.16
CA THR A 12 -22.37 -1.83 -6.57
C THR A 12 -23.58 -1.32 -5.81
N GLY A 13 -24.58 -2.18 -5.57
CA GLY A 13 -25.77 -1.83 -4.79
C GLY A 13 -25.48 -1.44 -3.34
N VAL A 14 -24.49 -2.05 -2.70
CA VAL A 14 -24.11 -1.74 -1.31
C VAL A 14 -22.92 -0.78 -1.19
N ARG A 15 -22.20 -0.50 -2.29
CA ARG A 15 -20.96 0.28 -2.30
C ARG A 15 -21.07 1.64 -1.60
N PRO A 16 -22.14 2.46 -1.77
CA PRO A 16 -22.26 3.73 -1.05
C PRO A 16 -22.30 3.57 0.47
N ARG A 17 -22.97 2.51 0.95
CA ARG A 17 -23.05 2.20 2.39
C ARG A 17 -21.69 1.74 2.92
N LEU A 18 -20.99 0.87 2.19
CA LEU A 18 -19.65 0.41 2.57
C LEU A 18 -18.65 1.57 2.59
N PHE A 19 -18.71 2.46 1.60
CA PHE A 19 -17.88 3.66 1.54
C PHE A 19 -18.12 4.54 2.77
N GLY A 20 -19.38 4.80 3.14
CA GLY A 20 -19.70 5.57 4.32
C GLY A 20 -19.16 4.95 5.62
N ILE A 21 -19.15 3.62 5.74
CA ILE A 21 -18.55 2.91 6.89
C ILE A 21 -17.04 3.14 6.91
N ALA A 22 -16.34 2.82 5.81
CA ALA A 22 -14.90 2.95 5.71
C ALA A 22 -14.43 4.41 5.91
N TYR A 23 -15.12 5.37 5.29
CA TYR A 23 -14.81 6.78 5.40
C TYR A 23 -14.94 7.30 6.83
N ARG A 24 -15.97 6.91 7.58
CA ARG A 24 -16.11 7.30 8.99
C ARG A 24 -15.03 6.70 9.90
N MET A 25 -14.51 5.52 9.56
CA MET A 25 -13.47 4.85 10.35
C MET A 25 -12.06 5.38 10.02
N LEU A 26 -11.77 5.61 8.74
CA LEU A 26 -10.44 5.99 8.26
C LEU A 26 -10.26 7.52 8.18
N GLY A 27 -11.34 8.28 8.00
CA GLY A 27 -11.30 9.74 7.87
C GLY A 27 -10.77 10.24 6.53
N SER A 28 -10.40 9.34 5.60
CA SER A 28 -9.87 9.66 4.27
C SER A 28 -10.68 9.01 3.17
N ALA A 29 -11.08 9.81 2.18
CA ALA A 29 -11.81 9.31 1.01
C ALA A 29 -10.95 8.37 0.16
N SER A 30 -9.65 8.67 0.02
CA SER A 30 -8.73 7.83 -0.76
C SER A 30 -8.47 6.49 -0.08
N GLU A 31 -8.33 6.48 1.26
CA GLU A 31 -8.14 5.22 1.99
C GLU A 31 -9.42 4.40 2.00
N ALA A 32 -10.59 5.05 2.10
CA ALA A 32 -11.88 4.38 1.99
C ALA A 32 -12.08 3.73 0.62
N ASP A 33 -11.78 4.42 -0.48
CA ASP A 33 -11.92 3.84 -1.83
C ASP A 33 -10.94 2.69 -2.05
N GLY A 34 -9.67 2.86 -1.66
CA GLY A 34 -8.68 1.78 -1.71
C GLY A 34 -9.11 0.54 -0.93
N LEU A 35 -9.67 0.74 0.27
CA LEU A 35 -10.21 -0.37 1.06
C LEU A 35 -11.39 -1.08 0.37
N LEU A 36 -12.25 -0.33 -0.33
CA LEU A 36 -13.34 -0.96 -1.09
C LEU A 36 -12.88 -1.73 -2.32
N GLN A 37 -11.77 -1.33 -2.95
CA GLN A 37 -11.14 -2.12 -4.01
C GLN A 37 -10.68 -3.47 -3.44
N ASP A 38 -10.08 -3.44 -2.26
CA ASP A 38 -9.66 -4.62 -1.50
C ASP A 38 -10.82 -5.54 -1.09
N VAL A 39 -11.97 -4.95 -0.72
CA VAL A 39 -13.20 -5.70 -0.42
C VAL A 39 -13.73 -6.36 -1.70
N TRP A 40 -13.73 -5.63 -2.83
CA TRP A 40 -14.18 -6.16 -4.12
C TRP A 40 -13.34 -7.35 -4.59
N LEU A 41 -12.01 -7.29 -4.43
CA LEU A 41 -11.12 -8.40 -4.77
C LEU A 41 -11.44 -9.66 -3.94
N ARG A 42 -11.69 -9.48 -2.63
CA ARG A 42 -12.08 -10.59 -1.75
C ARG A 42 -13.47 -11.14 -2.09
N TRP A 43 -14.41 -10.27 -2.44
CA TRP A 43 -15.78 -10.67 -2.80
C TRP A 43 -15.82 -11.53 -4.06
N GLN A 44 -15.06 -11.17 -5.10
CA GLN A 44 -14.94 -11.98 -6.32
C GLN A 44 -14.35 -13.37 -6.07
N ALA A 45 -13.47 -13.50 -5.08
CA ALA A 45 -12.83 -14.77 -4.72
C ALA A 45 -13.62 -15.58 -3.67
N THR A 46 -14.71 -15.04 -3.13
CA THR A 46 -15.53 -15.71 -2.11
C THR A 46 -16.51 -16.66 -2.79
N ASP A 47 -16.69 -17.86 -2.23
CA ASP A 47 -17.80 -18.74 -2.63
C ASP A 47 -19.11 -18.11 -2.14
N ARG A 48 -19.95 -17.71 -3.08
CA ARG A 48 -21.19 -16.96 -2.80
C ARG A 48 -22.38 -17.85 -2.53
N SER A 49 -22.28 -19.15 -2.83
CA SER A 49 -23.34 -20.12 -2.55
C SER A 49 -23.58 -20.32 -1.05
N VAL A 50 -22.57 -20.01 -0.22
CA VAL A 50 -22.61 -20.12 1.23
C VAL A 50 -22.89 -18.78 1.94
N VAL A 51 -23.12 -17.70 1.18
CA VAL A 51 -23.33 -16.36 1.74
C VAL A 51 -24.82 -16.02 1.72
N ASP A 52 -25.50 -16.25 2.85
CA ASP A 52 -26.94 -15.99 2.98
C ASP A 52 -27.30 -14.50 2.84
N ASN A 53 -26.44 -13.60 3.31
CA ASN A 53 -26.65 -12.16 3.23
C ASN A 53 -25.37 -11.44 2.77
N PRO A 54 -25.25 -11.19 1.45
CA PRO A 54 -24.09 -10.51 0.89
C PRO A 54 -23.85 -9.12 1.47
N GLY A 55 -24.90 -8.35 1.75
CA GLY A 55 -24.77 -7.00 2.32
C GLY A 55 -24.19 -6.99 3.74
N ALA A 56 -24.60 -7.96 4.57
CA ALA A 56 -24.06 -8.13 5.92
C ALA A 56 -22.62 -8.65 5.89
N PHE A 57 -22.34 -9.61 4.99
CA PHE A 57 -20.99 -10.14 4.77
C PHE A 57 -20.02 -9.04 4.34
N LEU A 58 -20.39 -8.26 3.34
CA LEU A 58 -19.56 -7.17 2.82
C LEU A 58 -19.34 -6.08 3.87
N ALA A 59 -20.38 -5.69 4.62
CA ALA A 59 -20.23 -4.71 5.70
C ALA A 59 -19.27 -5.19 6.79
N THR A 60 -19.39 -6.46 7.21
CA THR A 60 -18.48 -7.06 8.19
C THR A 60 -17.05 -7.09 7.67
N THR A 61 -16.86 -7.44 6.41
CA THR A 61 -15.55 -7.48 5.75
C THR A 61 -14.92 -6.09 5.68
N THR A 62 -15.69 -5.08 5.26
CA THR A 62 -15.25 -3.66 5.25
C THR A 62 -14.83 -3.20 6.65
N THR A 63 -15.63 -3.48 7.68
CA THR A 63 -15.29 -3.08 9.06
C THR A 63 -14.01 -3.76 9.55
N ARG A 64 -13.82 -5.05 9.29
CA ARG A 64 -12.61 -5.79 9.69
C ARG A 64 -11.36 -5.22 9.03
N LEU A 65 -11.39 -5.02 7.72
CA LEU A 65 -10.27 -4.43 6.99
C LEU A 65 -9.96 -3.01 7.47
N ALA A 66 -10.97 -2.21 7.82
CA ALA A 66 -10.75 -0.85 8.31
C ALA A 66 -10.06 -0.86 9.69
N ILE A 67 -10.42 -1.81 10.56
CA ILE A 67 -9.74 -2.01 11.85
C ILE A 67 -8.27 -2.41 11.63
N ASP A 68 -8.02 -3.32 10.68
CA ASP A 68 -6.67 -3.79 10.37
C ASP A 68 -5.81 -2.66 9.81
N GLU A 69 -6.37 -1.80 8.95
CA GLU A 69 -5.65 -0.62 8.44
C GLU A 69 -5.34 0.39 9.54
N LEU A 70 -6.28 0.69 10.44
CA LEU A 70 -6.04 1.56 11.58
C LEU A 70 -4.93 1.01 12.49
N ARG A 71 -4.92 -0.32 12.70
CA ARG A 71 -3.87 -1.00 13.47
C ARG A 71 -2.52 -0.92 12.78
N SER A 72 -2.46 -1.14 11.47
CA SER A 72 -1.25 -1.03 10.65
C SER A 72 -0.69 0.39 10.66
N ALA A 73 -1.56 1.40 10.52
CA ALA A 73 -1.18 2.81 10.58
C ALA A 73 -0.63 3.20 11.95
N ARG A 74 -1.22 2.68 13.04
CA ARG A 74 -0.70 2.86 14.39
C ARG A 74 0.66 2.20 14.58
N ALA A 75 0.81 0.94 14.15
CA ALA A 75 2.08 0.22 14.23
C ALA A 75 3.20 0.94 13.45
N ARG A 76 2.90 1.53 12.28
CA ARG A 76 3.85 2.35 11.51
C ARG A 76 4.31 3.60 12.27
N ARG A 77 3.41 4.26 13.02
CA ARG A 77 3.75 5.42 13.85
C ARG A 77 4.57 5.03 15.08
N GLU A 78 4.26 3.89 15.69
CA GLU A 78 4.99 3.35 16.85
C GLU A 78 6.36 2.77 16.44
N THR A 79 6.47 2.22 15.24
CA THR A 79 7.75 1.76 14.65
C THR A 79 8.61 2.94 14.16
N TYR A 80 8.03 4.13 14.01
CA TYR A 80 8.77 5.37 13.78
C TYR A 80 9.31 5.97 15.10
N VAL A 81 9.98 5.12 15.88
CA VAL A 81 10.96 5.48 16.90
C VAL A 81 12.25 4.75 16.53
N GLY A 82 12.88 5.22 15.45
CA GLY A 82 14.13 4.64 14.94
C GLY A 82 14.67 5.47 13.77
N PRO A 83 15.96 5.85 13.76
CA PRO A 83 16.53 6.80 12.80
C PRO A 83 16.75 6.16 11.43
N TRP A 84 15.68 5.90 10.67
CA TRP A 84 15.77 5.57 9.24
C TRP A 84 15.47 6.80 8.41
N LEU A 85 16.38 7.77 8.53
CA LEU A 85 16.68 8.63 7.41
C LEU A 85 16.98 7.70 6.22
N ARG A 86 16.23 7.80 5.13
CA ARG A 86 16.67 7.29 3.83
C ARG A 86 17.98 8.01 3.49
N SER A 87 19.12 7.50 3.94
CA SER A 87 20.39 7.87 3.33
C SER A 87 20.43 7.14 1.98
N ARG A 88 19.91 7.81 0.95
CA ARG A 88 20.40 7.56 -0.41
C ARG A 88 21.89 7.83 -0.32
N SER A 89 22.69 6.77 -0.28
CA SER A 89 24.15 6.85 -0.29
C SER A 89 24.54 7.73 -1.48
N THR A 90 25.02 8.93 -1.19
CA THR A 90 25.75 9.73 -2.16
C THR A 90 27.21 9.35 -1.95
N PRO A 91 27.86 8.56 -2.83
CA PRO A 91 29.30 8.61 -2.87
C PRO A 91 29.68 9.97 -3.47
N ALA A 92 30.40 10.72 -2.66
CA ALA A 92 30.94 12.02 -2.98
C ALA A 92 31.69 11.98 -4.33
N ARG A 93 31.32 12.95 -5.16
CA ARG A 93 32.11 13.45 -6.28
C ARG A 93 33.47 13.89 -5.73
N THR A 94 34.50 13.05 -5.85
CA THR A 94 35.87 13.51 -5.69
C THR A 94 36.42 13.97 -7.03
N ARG A 95 37.15 15.06 -6.92
CA ARG A 95 37.56 16.02 -7.93
C ARG A 95 38.69 15.45 -8.80
N SER A 96 38.60 15.74 -10.10
CA SER A 96 39.70 16.09 -11.01
C SER A 96 41.01 15.29 -10.89
N TRP A 97 41.14 14.28 -11.73
CA TRP A 97 42.44 13.80 -12.22
C TRP A 97 42.87 14.66 -13.43
N VAL A 98 44.17 15.01 -13.45
CA VAL A 98 45.05 15.61 -14.49
C VAL A 98 45.87 16.75 -13.84
N PRO A 99 47.21 16.60 -13.74
CA PRO A 99 48.08 17.13 -14.80
C PRO A 99 49.23 16.23 -15.26
N SER A 100 49.63 16.57 -16.48
CA SER A 100 50.69 16.14 -17.36
C SER A 100 52.12 16.08 -16.77
N ALA A 101 52.88 15.15 -17.33
CA ALA A 101 54.28 15.24 -17.75
C ALA A 101 55.38 15.68 -16.76
N GLY A 102 56.37 14.79 -16.63
CA GLY A 102 57.77 15.15 -16.44
C GLY A 102 58.33 14.87 -15.06
N ARG A 103 59.08 13.77 -14.92
CA ARG A 103 60.42 13.78 -14.31
C ARG A 103 61.13 12.42 -14.48
N ARG A 104 62.09 12.46 -15.40
CA ARG A 104 63.32 11.68 -15.51
C ARG A 104 63.91 11.34 -14.13
N TRP A 105 64.23 10.07 -13.87
CA TRP A 105 65.27 9.66 -12.93
C TRP A 105 66.12 8.55 -13.53
N ASN A 106 67.42 8.80 -13.48
CA ASN A 106 68.55 7.98 -13.92
C ASN A 106 69.02 7.09 -12.77
N SER A 107 69.83 6.08 -13.12
CA SER A 107 70.90 5.46 -12.33
C SER A 107 70.56 4.26 -11.44
N ARG A 108 70.78 3.07 -12.00
CA ARG A 108 71.43 1.84 -11.48
C ARG A 108 71.74 1.00 -12.73
N SER A 109 72.89 0.43 -13.00
CA SER A 109 74.27 0.42 -12.51
C SER A 109 75.10 -0.12 -13.68
#